data_AF-A0A5B8QSQ8-F1
#
_entry.id   AF-A0A5B8QSQ8-F1
#
_cell.length_a   1.000
_cell.length_b   1.000
_cell.length_c   1.000
_cell.angle_alpha   90.00
_cell.angle_beta   90.00
_cell.angle_gamma   90.00
#
_symmetry.space_group_name_H-M   'P 1'
#
loop_
_entity.id
_entity.type
_entity.pdbx_description
1 polymer ?
#
loop_
_entity_poly.entity_id
_entity_poly.type
_entity_poly.pdbx_seq_one_letter_code
_entity_poly.pdbx_strand_id
1 'polypeptide(L)'
;MPFELSEEQLALTEQDLGAILPREYREAMKLDNGGEAATAEYDWELYPIKDTSDRKRISRTCNHILYETESCKGFYHFPDNAVAIAGNGLGDQMVFIKESGRILDSVYLWLHETGELQQLAASFNGIEKL
;
A
#
# COMPACT_ATOMS: atom_id res chain seq x y z
N MET A 1 8.53 5.53 11.90
CA MET A 1 9.01 6.82 11.36
C MET A 1 9.23 6.67 9.87
N PRO A 2 8.39 7.29 9.05
CA PRO A 2 8.55 7.36 7.60
C PRO A 2 9.72 8.28 7.20
N PHE A 3 10.07 8.28 5.91
CA PHE A 3 11.25 8.94 5.38
C PHE A 3 11.20 9.14 3.87
N GLU A 4 12.02 10.05 3.33
CA GLU A 4 12.13 10.26 1.88
C GLU A 4 12.66 9.02 1.14
N LEU A 5 11.99 8.68 0.04
CA LEU A 5 12.30 7.55 -0.85
C LEU A 5 12.77 8.05 -2.22
N SER A 6 13.66 7.31 -2.87
CA SER A 6 14.13 7.67 -4.21
C SER A 6 13.16 7.21 -5.31
N GLU A 7 13.24 7.88 -6.46
CA GLU A 7 12.51 7.49 -7.68
C GLU A 7 12.87 6.06 -8.15
N GLU A 8 14.11 5.65 -7.92
CA GLU A 8 14.61 4.32 -8.28
C GLU A 8 13.86 3.21 -7.53
N GLN A 9 13.64 3.38 -6.22
CA GLN A 9 12.92 2.37 -5.42
C GLN A 9 11.43 2.27 -5.80
N LEU A 10 10.81 3.39 -6.16
CA LEU A 10 9.46 3.42 -6.75
C LEU A 10 9.42 2.62 -8.06
N ALA A 11 10.36 2.87 -8.98
CA ALA A 11 10.41 2.19 -10.27
C ALA A 11 10.66 0.68 -10.13
N LEU A 12 11.56 0.27 -9.22
CA LEU A 12 11.79 -1.14 -8.92
C LEU A 12 10.53 -1.83 -8.40
N THR A 13 9.79 -1.14 -7.53
CA THR A 13 8.55 -1.67 -6.96
C THR A 13 7.46 -1.82 -8.02
N GLU A 14 7.32 -0.87 -8.93
CA GLU A 14 6.38 -0.97 -10.06
C GLU A 14 6.76 -2.07 -11.05
N GLN A 15 8.06 -2.27 -11.26
CA GLN A 15 8.57 -3.38 -12.07
C GLN A 15 8.19 -4.72 -11.43
N ASP A 16 8.41 -4.89 -10.13
CA ASP A 16 8.06 -6.11 -9.39
C ASP A 16 6.53 -6.32 -9.33
N LEU A 17 5.76 -5.25 -9.18
CA LEU A 17 4.30 -5.29 -9.27
C LEU A 17 3.81 -5.60 -10.69
N GLY A 18 4.63 -5.34 -11.72
CA GLY A 18 4.21 -5.35 -13.12
C GLY A 18 3.07 -4.36 -13.39
N ALA A 19 3.05 -3.23 -12.67
CA ALA A 19 2.07 -2.16 -12.81
C ALA A 19 2.59 -0.83 -12.25
N ILE A 20 2.11 0.26 -12.83
CA ILE A 20 2.42 1.63 -12.39
C ILE A 20 1.51 1.99 -11.21
N LEU A 21 2.10 2.51 -10.14
CA LEU A 21 1.44 3.01 -8.95
C LEU A 21 0.72 4.35 -9.24
N PRO A 22 -0.41 4.65 -8.56
CA PRO A 22 -1.10 5.92 -8.71
C PRO A 22 -0.19 7.10 -8.41
N ARG A 23 -0.28 8.17 -9.21
CA ARG A 23 0.62 9.32 -9.11
C ARG A 23 0.63 9.93 -7.71
N GLU A 24 -0.54 10.12 -7.12
CA GLU A 24 -0.69 10.73 -5.80
C GLU A 24 -0.02 9.88 -4.71
N TYR A 25 -0.16 8.55 -4.80
CA TYR A 25 0.50 7.62 -3.88
C TYR A 25 2.02 7.65 -4.05
N ARG A 26 2.53 7.70 -5.29
CA ARG A 26 3.96 7.86 -5.56
C ARG A 26 4.51 9.12 -4.89
N GLU A 27 3.84 10.26 -5.09
CA GLU A 27 4.26 11.55 -4.53
C GLU A 27 4.26 11.51 -2.99
N ALA A 28 3.24 10.91 -2.37
CA ALA A 28 3.16 10.76 -0.92
C ALA A 28 4.26 9.84 -0.36
N MET A 29 4.47 8.65 -0.94
CA MET A 29 5.50 7.71 -0.48
C MET A 29 6.92 8.21 -0.75
N LYS A 30 7.12 9.04 -1.78
CA LYS A 30 8.39 9.69 -2.07
C LYS A 30 8.79 10.67 -0.98
N LEU A 31 7.84 11.48 -0.53
CA LEU A 31 8.07 12.44 0.55
C LEU A 31 8.25 11.72 1.89
N ASP A 32 7.38 10.74 2.15
CA ASP A 32 7.28 10.14 3.45
C ASP A 32 6.79 8.68 3.36
N ASN A 33 7.75 7.78 3.19
CA ASN A 33 7.57 6.36 2.87
C ASN A 33 7.02 5.56 4.06
N GLY A 34 5.81 5.02 3.91
CA GLY A 34 5.04 4.41 5.00
C GLY A 34 4.37 5.48 5.87
N GLY A 35 4.31 5.25 7.18
CA GLY A 35 3.72 6.18 8.14
C GLY A 35 2.32 5.76 8.55
N GLU A 36 1.50 6.71 8.97
CA GLU A 36 0.14 6.46 9.44
C GLU A 36 -0.86 7.21 8.56
N ALA A 37 -2.06 6.66 8.44
CA ALA A 37 -3.19 7.29 7.80
C ALA A 37 -4.44 7.11 8.66
N ALA A 38 -5.41 8.00 8.50
CA ALA A 38 -6.67 7.96 9.22
C ALA A 38 -7.85 7.91 8.26
N THR A 39 -8.90 7.23 8.72
CA THR A 39 -10.25 7.30 8.18
C THR A 39 -11.20 7.66 9.31
N ALA A 40 -12.49 7.83 9.02
CA ALA A 40 -13.47 8.13 10.07
C ALA A 40 -13.56 7.04 11.16
N GLU A 41 -13.21 5.79 10.83
CA GLU A 41 -13.40 4.64 11.72
C GLU A 41 -12.09 4.08 12.30
N TYR A 42 -11.00 4.14 11.54
CA TYR A 42 -9.74 3.47 11.88
C TYR A 42 -8.52 4.31 11.57
N ASP A 43 -7.50 4.09 12.39
CA ASP A 43 -6.11 4.43 12.10
C ASP A 43 -5.46 3.27 11.34
N TRP A 44 -4.58 3.62 10.41
CA TRP A 44 -3.96 2.72 9.44
C TRP A 44 -2.45 2.87 9.49
N GLU A 45 -1.72 1.76 9.54
CA GLU A 45 -0.28 1.77 9.33
C GLU A 45 0.01 1.54 7.85
N LEU A 46 0.55 2.55 7.17
CA LEU A 46 0.94 2.48 5.77
C LEU A 46 2.19 1.62 5.62
N TYR A 47 2.08 0.60 4.78
CA TYR A 47 3.20 -0.25 4.42
C TYR A 47 4.20 0.53 3.57
N PRO A 48 5.49 0.52 3.92
CA PRO A 48 6.49 1.23 3.14
C PRO A 48 6.68 0.58 1.77
N ILE A 49 7.25 1.34 0.86
CA ILE A 49 7.91 0.82 -0.32
C ILE A 49 9.31 0.34 0.08
N LYS A 50 9.72 -0.80 -0.47
CA LYS A 50 11.02 -1.40 -0.17
C LYS A 50 12.14 -0.43 -0.56
N ASP A 51 13.07 -0.22 0.35
CA ASP A 51 14.27 0.57 0.10
C ASP A 51 15.52 -0.30 0.28
N THR A 52 16.18 -0.64 -0.82
CA THR A 52 17.37 -1.49 -0.85
C THR A 52 18.69 -0.72 -0.80
N SER A 53 18.67 0.59 -0.57
CA SER A 53 19.88 1.44 -0.64
C SER A 53 20.92 1.11 0.43
N ASP A 54 20.50 0.71 1.64
CA ASP A 54 21.38 0.27 2.70
C ASP A 54 20.69 -0.71 3.68
N ARG A 55 21.49 -1.37 4.54
CA ARG A 55 20.99 -2.38 5.48
C ARG A 55 19.94 -1.85 6.46
N LYS A 56 20.07 -0.60 6.92
CA LYS A 56 19.11 0.02 7.84
C LYS A 56 17.80 0.32 7.12
N ARG A 57 17.85 0.79 5.86
CA ARG A 57 16.67 1.01 5.02
C ARG A 57 15.92 -0.29 4.71
N ILE A 58 16.65 -1.35 4.35
CA ILE A 58 16.08 -2.69 4.15
C ILE A 58 15.35 -3.16 5.40
N SER A 59 15.99 -3.04 6.57
CA SER A 59 15.38 -3.46 7.84
C SER A 59 14.14 -2.65 8.21
N ARG A 60 14.09 -1.36 7.86
CA ARG A 60 12.95 -0.48 8.16
C ARG A 60 11.79 -0.64 7.18
N THR A 61 12.02 -1.30 6.05
CA THR A 61 11.04 -1.49 4.97
C THR A 61 10.82 -2.98 4.70
N CYS A 62 11.05 -3.84 5.69
CA CYS A 62 10.89 -5.28 5.53
C CYS A 62 9.42 -5.70 5.38
N ASN A 63 8.51 -4.93 5.99
CA ASN A 63 7.05 -5.03 5.86
C ASN A 63 6.54 -4.22 4.66
N HIS A 64 7.23 -4.28 3.51
CA HIS A 64 6.87 -3.48 2.35
C HIS A 64 5.62 -3.99 1.63
N ILE A 65 4.97 -3.14 0.82
CA ILE A 65 3.71 -3.44 0.13
C ILE A 65 3.68 -4.80 -0.58
N LEU A 66 4.76 -5.22 -1.26
CA LEU A 66 4.82 -6.53 -1.93
C LEU A 66 4.78 -7.69 -0.92
N TYR A 67 5.49 -7.58 0.20
CA TYR A 67 5.54 -8.64 1.21
C TYR A 67 4.19 -8.75 1.92
N GLU A 68 3.61 -7.61 2.30
CA GLU A 68 2.30 -7.58 2.95
C GLU A 68 1.17 -8.03 2.01
N THR A 69 1.24 -7.67 0.73
CA THR A 69 0.30 -8.18 -0.28
C THR A 69 0.39 -9.71 -0.41
N GLU A 70 1.60 -10.28 -0.47
CA GLU A 70 1.77 -11.74 -0.51
C GLU A 70 1.29 -12.41 0.79
N SER A 71 1.53 -11.79 1.94
CA SER A 71 0.99 -12.24 3.24
C SER A 71 -0.54 -12.30 3.20
N CYS A 72 -1.18 -11.28 2.59
CA CYS A 72 -2.63 -11.19 2.50
C CYS A 72 -3.25 -12.28 1.61
N LYS A 73 -2.53 -12.79 0.60
CA LYS A 73 -3.00 -13.91 -0.24
C LYS A 73 -3.21 -15.21 0.54
N GLY A 74 -2.68 -15.31 1.76
CA GLY A 74 -2.98 -16.41 2.68
C GLY A 74 -4.39 -16.35 3.28
N PHE A 75 -5.05 -15.20 3.26
CA PHE A 75 -6.43 -15.06 3.71
C PHE A 75 -7.42 -15.55 2.66
N TYR A 76 -8.53 -16.11 3.14
CA TYR A 76 -9.64 -16.49 2.27
C TYR A 76 -10.25 -15.21 1.65
N HIS A 77 -10.51 -15.23 0.34
CA HIS A 77 -11.11 -14.10 -0.41
C HIS A 77 -10.26 -12.83 -0.57
N PHE A 78 -8.96 -12.83 -0.31
CA PHE A 78 -8.13 -11.70 -0.73
C PHE A 78 -8.09 -11.63 -2.28
N PRO A 79 -8.38 -10.48 -2.92
CA PRO A 79 -8.44 -10.41 -4.38
C PRO A 79 -7.06 -10.61 -5.03
N ASP A 80 -6.98 -11.46 -6.05
CA ASP A 80 -5.71 -11.76 -6.75
C ASP A 80 -5.05 -10.53 -7.38
N ASN A 81 -5.85 -9.51 -7.71
CA ASN A 81 -5.41 -8.27 -8.30
C ASN A 81 -5.33 -7.11 -7.31
N ALA A 82 -5.49 -7.35 -6.01
CA ALA A 82 -5.32 -6.32 -4.99
C ALA A 82 -3.83 -6.15 -4.62
N VAL A 83 -3.48 -4.92 -4.23
CA VAL A 83 -2.19 -4.57 -3.64
C VAL A 83 -2.46 -3.92 -2.28
N ALA A 84 -2.03 -4.57 -1.20
CA ALA A 84 -2.18 -4.06 0.15
C ALA A 84 -1.19 -2.91 0.40
N ILE A 85 -1.71 -1.78 0.89
CA ILE A 85 -0.94 -0.56 1.13
C ILE A 85 -0.98 -0.08 2.58
N ALA A 86 -1.95 -0.54 3.38
CA ALA A 86 -2.01 -0.28 4.81
C ALA A 86 -2.82 -1.36 5.54
N GLY A 87 -2.56 -1.53 6.83
CA GLY A 87 -3.35 -2.39 7.71
C GLY A 87 -3.81 -1.67 8.97
N ASN A 88 -4.95 -2.08 9.51
CA ASN A 88 -5.48 -1.55 10.79
C ASN A 88 -5.01 -2.37 12.02
N GLY A 89 -4.17 -3.40 11.83
CA GLY A 89 -3.73 -4.31 12.88
C GLY A 89 -4.77 -5.34 13.36
N LEU A 90 -5.99 -5.30 12.81
CA LEU A 90 -7.08 -6.23 13.13
C LEU A 90 -7.43 -7.18 11.98
N GLY A 91 -6.75 -7.04 10.82
CA GLY A 91 -6.86 -7.94 9.68
C GLY A 91 -7.28 -7.21 8.40
N ASP A 92 -8.07 -6.15 8.51
CA ASP A 92 -8.53 -5.39 7.35
C ASP A 92 -7.39 -4.65 6.68
N GLN A 93 -7.53 -4.49 5.36
CA GLN A 93 -6.50 -3.92 4.51
C GLN A 93 -7.05 -2.74 3.74
N MET A 94 -6.26 -1.67 3.67
CA MET A 94 -6.42 -0.68 2.62
C MET A 94 -5.68 -1.20 1.39
N VAL A 95 -6.38 -1.27 0.27
CA VAL A 95 -5.86 -1.86 -0.96
C VAL A 95 -6.07 -0.95 -2.17
N PHE A 96 -5.18 -1.07 -3.13
CA PHE A 96 -5.46 -0.69 -4.51
C PHE A 96 -5.86 -1.91 -5.34
N ILE A 97 -6.52 -1.66 -6.47
CA ILE A 97 -6.87 -2.68 -7.45
C ILE A 97 -6.03 -2.51 -8.71
N LYS A 98 -5.42 -3.60 -9.16
CA LYS A 98 -4.64 -3.69 -10.40
C LYS A 98 -5.53 -4.14 -11.56
N GLU A 99 -5.49 -3.41 -12.66
CA GLU A 99 -6.16 -3.74 -13.92
C GLU A 99 -5.25 -3.48 -15.13
N SER A 100 -5.12 -4.48 -16.01
CA SER A 100 -4.41 -4.36 -17.29
C SER A 100 -3.01 -3.72 -17.21
N GLY A 101 -2.24 -4.05 -16.16
CA GLY A 101 -0.88 -3.52 -15.96
C GLY A 101 -0.82 -2.11 -15.37
N ARG A 102 -1.93 -1.61 -14.82
CA ARG A 102 -1.99 -0.35 -14.07
C ARG A 102 -2.68 -0.59 -12.73
N ILE A 103 -2.34 0.23 -11.75
CA ILE A 103 -3.09 0.30 -10.51
C ILE A 103 -4.09 1.46 -10.62
N LEU A 104 -5.34 1.20 -10.28
CA LEU A 104 -6.39 2.22 -10.29
C LEU A 104 -6.13 3.27 -9.20
N ASP A 105 -6.57 4.51 -9.43
CA ASP A 105 -6.37 5.60 -8.47
C ASP A 105 -7.20 5.39 -7.19
N SER A 106 -8.35 4.74 -7.29
CA SER A 106 -9.28 4.56 -6.18
C SER A 106 -8.73 3.62 -5.10
N VAL A 107 -8.95 4.01 -3.86
CA VAL A 107 -8.54 3.28 -2.66
C VAL A 107 -9.74 2.52 -2.11
N TYR A 108 -9.52 1.26 -1.75
CA TYR A 108 -10.56 0.38 -1.22
C TYR A 108 -10.19 -0.14 0.17
N LEU A 109 -11.20 -0.37 0.99
CA LEU A 109 -11.17 -1.19 2.19
C LEU A 109 -11.49 -2.63 1.78
N TRP A 110 -10.62 -3.55 2.15
CA TRP A 110 -10.89 -4.98 2.11
C TRP A 110 -11.15 -5.47 3.53
N LEU A 111 -12.35 -6.03 3.76
CA LEU A 111 -12.76 -6.58 5.04
C LEU A 111 -12.33 -8.04 5.14
N HIS A 112 -11.47 -8.36 6.10
CA HIS A 112 -10.86 -9.70 6.17
C HIS A 112 -11.86 -10.80 6.56
N GLU A 113 -12.92 -10.46 7.30
CA GLU A 113 -13.94 -11.41 7.74
C GLU A 113 -14.90 -11.82 6.62
N THR A 114 -15.20 -10.91 5.70
CA THR A 114 -16.22 -11.10 4.65
C THR A 114 -15.64 -11.21 3.24
N GLY A 115 -14.42 -10.71 3.03
CA GLY A 115 -13.81 -10.57 1.70
C GLY A 115 -14.38 -9.43 0.86
N GLU A 116 -15.24 -8.58 1.44
CA GLU A 116 -15.89 -7.48 0.73
C GLU A 116 -14.89 -6.34 0.44
N LEU A 117 -15.01 -5.74 -0.74
CA LEU A 117 -14.30 -4.53 -1.13
C LEU A 117 -15.26 -3.33 -1.09
N GLN A 118 -14.90 -2.31 -0.32
CA GLN A 118 -15.64 -1.06 -0.20
C GLN A 118 -14.75 0.10 -0.63
N GLN A 119 -15.25 0.98 -1.49
CA GLN A 119 -14.46 2.13 -1.92
C GLN A 119 -14.35 3.14 -0.76
N LEU A 120 -13.11 3.45 -0.35
CA LEU A 120 -12.82 4.48 0.67
C LEU A 120 -12.67 5.86 0.04
N ALA A 121 -11.95 5.93 -1.09
CA ALA A 121 -11.68 7.19 -1.77
C ALA A 121 -11.57 7.00 -3.29
N ALA A 122 -11.86 8.07 -4.03
CA ALA A 122 -11.68 8.10 -5.49
C ALA A 122 -10.19 8.15 -5.90
N SER A 123 -9.34 8.67 -5.01
CA SER A 123 -7.89 8.76 -5.19
C SER A 123 -7.15 8.78 -3.84
N PHE A 124 -5.83 8.62 -3.83
CA PHE A 124 -5.04 8.59 -2.59
C PHE A 124 -5.06 9.91 -1.82
N ASN A 125 -5.22 11.05 -2.49
CA ASN A 125 -5.42 12.35 -1.83
C ASN A 125 -6.70 12.43 -0.97
N GLY A 126 -7.66 11.51 -1.16
CA GLY A 126 -8.82 11.38 -0.29
C GLY A 126 -8.54 10.67 1.03
N ILE A 127 -7.32 10.15 1.23
CA ILE A 127 -6.87 9.52 2.47
C ILE A 127 -6.08 10.55 3.28
N GLU A 128 -6.46 10.74 4.54
CA GLU A 128 -5.73 11.62 5.45
C GLU A 128 -4.48 10.91 5.96
N LYS A 129 -3.30 11.43 5.60
CA LYS A 129 -2.02 10.94 6.11
C LYS A 129 -1.60 11.78 7.33
N LEU A 130 -1.19 11.12 8.42
CA LEU A 130 -0.86 11.73 9.71
C LEU A 130 0.61 12.15 9.83
#